data_AF-A0A971PTJ5-F1
#
_entry.id   AF-A0A971PTJ5-F1
#
_cell.length_a   1.000
_cell.length_b   1.000
_cell.length_c   1.000
_cell.angle_alpha   90.00
_cell.angle_beta   90.00
_cell.angle_gamma   90.00
#
_symmetry.space_group_name_H-M   'P 1'
#
loop_
_entity.id
_entity.type
_entity.pdbx_description
1 polymer ?
#
loop_
_entity_poly.entity_id
_entity_poly.type
_entity_poly.pdbx_seq_one_letter_code
_entity_poly.pdbx_strand_id
1 'polypeptide(L)'
;MSWSLPDPRPAEPVLGDPASLGALAAALRRTGTELEDSIAALAEAPVHRRYAGRVRALHRDTSVVVEALRRVAPYLVDHSGELADAIGLARRLSDRAQSLGLQIDGPTVAAPRGVRGVADPEAEQDQAEALSRLQRVLDAILIDLDTSRRRLRAELDSERARVHSRVRSG
;
A
#
# COMPACT_ATOMS: atom_id res chain seq x y z
N MET A 1 -2.88 -11.32 41.53
CA MET A 1 -3.12 -10.17 40.65
C MET A 1 -2.10 -10.23 39.52
N SER A 2 -2.46 -10.82 38.37
CA SER A 2 -1.58 -10.91 37.21
C SER A 2 -1.64 -9.60 36.43
N TRP A 3 -0.50 -8.93 36.30
CA TRP A 3 -0.35 -7.77 35.43
C TRP A 3 -0.20 -8.31 34.01
N SER A 4 -1.26 -8.20 33.21
CA SER A 4 -1.17 -8.46 31.78
C SER A 4 -0.34 -7.33 31.15
N LEU A 5 0.79 -7.69 30.55
CA LEU A 5 1.54 -6.78 29.71
C LEU A 5 0.63 -6.31 28.56
N PRO A 6 0.63 -5.01 28.22
CA PRO A 6 -0.09 -4.53 27.05
C PRO A 6 0.46 -5.25 25.81
N ASP A 7 -0.47 -5.73 24.99
CA ASP A 7 -0.20 -6.35 23.67
C ASP A 7 0.81 -5.45 22.91
N PRO A 8 1.90 -5.99 22.34
CA PRO A 8 2.84 -5.20 21.57
C PRO A 8 2.06 -4.42 20.51
N ARG A 9 2.16 -3.09 20.56
CA ARG A 9 1.57 -2.23 19.53
C ARG A 9 2.05 -2.76 18.18
N PRO A 10 1.16 -3.00 17.21
CA PRO A 10 1.59 -3.40 15.87
C PRO A 10 2.63 -2.39 15.40
N ALA A 11 3.73 -2.89 14.84
CA ALA A 11 4.80 -2.06 14.31
C ALA A 11 4.19 -0.91 13.48
N GLU A 12 4.68 0.31 13.70
CA GLU A 12 4.22 1.46 12.92
C GLU A 12 4.33 1.10 11.43
N PRO A 13 3.22 1.18 10.68
CA PRO A 13 3.21 0.74 9.29
C PRO A 13 4.22 1.56 8.51
N VAL A 14 5.23 0.88 7.96
CA VAL A 14 6.19 1.51 7.06
C VAL A 14 5.47 1.73 5.73
N LEU A 15 5.19 2.99 5.42
CA LEU A 15 4.58 3.38 4.14
C LEU A 15 5.48 2.89 2.99
N GLY A 16 5.08 1.80 2.35
CA GLY A 16 5.82 1.23 1.22
C GLY A 16 6.32 -0.20 1.41
N ASP A 17 5.89 -0.94 2.44
CA ASP A 17 6.02 -2.40 2.45
C ASP A 17 4.63 -3.11 2.31
N PRO A 18 4.55 -4.24 1.58
CA PRO A 18 3.29 -4.96 1.36
C PRO A 18 2.61 -5.41 2.65
N ALA A 19 3.36 -5.81 3.67
CA ALA A 19 2.80 -6.34 4.90
C ALA A 19 2.09 -5.25 5.71
N SER A 20 2.66 -4.04 5.76
CA SER A 20 2.04 -2.86 6.38
C SER A 20 0.74 -2.46 5.69
N LEU A 21 0.70 -2.47 4.35
CA LEU A 21 -0.53 -2.17 3.60
C LEU A 21 -1.61 -3.23 3.84
N GLY A 22 -1.23 -4.52 3.86
CA GLY A 22 -2.13 -5.62 4.21
C GLY A 22 -2.65 -5.52 5.65
N ALA A 23 -1.79 -5.16 6.60
CA ALA A 23 -2.16 -4.96 7.99
C ALA A 23 -3.11 -3.76 8.16
N LEU A 24 -2.87 -2.66 7.44
CA LEU A 24 -3.75 -1.50 7.41
C LEU A 24 -5.12 -1.90 6.84
N ALA A 25 -5.17 -2.60 5.70
CA ALA A 25 -6.43 -3.07 5.12
C ALA A 25 -7.23 -3.94 6.10
N ALA A 26 -6.55 -4.84 6.83
CA ALA A 26 -7.17 -5.65 7.87
C ALA A 26 -7.67 -4.81 9.04
N ALA A 27 -6.92 -3.79 9.47
CA ALA A 27 -7.35 -2.86 10.51
C ALA A 27 -8.60 -2.07 10.09
N LEU A 28 -8.66 -1.54 8.85
CA LEU A 28 -9.84 -0.83 8.35
C LEU A 28 -11.09 -1.72 8.36
N ARG A 29 -10.96 -2.99 7.97
CA ARG A 29 -12.07 -3.96 8.03
C ARG A 29 -12.54 -4.23 9.45
N ARG A 30 -11.62 -4.42 10.40
CA ARG A 30 -11.96 -4.62 11.82
C ARG A 30 -12.68 -3.40 12.39
N THR A 31 -12.13 -2.21 12.19
CA THR A 31 -12.74 -0.95 12.63
C THR A 31 -14.11 -0.73 12.00
N GLY A 32 -14.29 -1.06 10.71
CA GLY A 32 -15.60 -1.00 10.06
C GLY A 32 -16.63 -1.89 10.77
N THR A 33 -16.24 -3.11 11.12
CA THR A 33 -17.11 -4.07 11.84
C THR A 33 -17.43 -3.56 13.26
N GLU A 34 -16.43 -3.11 14.01
CA GLU A 34 -16.60 -2.56 15.36
C GLU A 34 -17.53 -1.35 15.39
N LEU A 35 -17.46 -0.48 14.37
CA LEU A 35 -18.34 0.68 14.23
C LEU A 35 -19.78 0.27 13.94
N GLU A 36 -20.00 -0.73 13.09
CA GLU A 36 -21.34 -1.25 12.83
C GLU A 36 -21.97 -1.87 14.07
N ASP A 37 -21.21 -2.71 14.78
CA ASP A 37 -21.67 -3.34 16.02
C ASP A 37 -22.03 -2.29 17.08
N SER A 38 -21.17 -1.28 17.25
CA SER A 38 -21.40 -0.17 18.18
C SER A 38 -22.67 0.61 17.87
N ILE A 39 -23.00 0.74 16.58
CA ILE A 39 -24.15 1.52 16.13
C ILE A 39 -25.44 0.71 16.13
N ALA A 40 -25.37 -0.58 15.83
CA ALA A 40 -26.48 -1.50 16.04
C ALA A 40 -26.87 -1.50 17.52
N ALA A 41 -25.90 -1.63 18.42
CA ALA A 41 -26.13 -1.54 19.86
C ALA A 41 -26.74 -0.20 20.29
N LEU A 42 -26.27 0.92 19.72
CA LEU A 42 -26.84 2.25 20.00
C LEU A 42 -28.29 2.39 19.50
N ALA A 43 -28.62 1.75 18.37
CA ALA A 43 -29.97 1.78 17.80
C ALA A 43 -30.98 0.98 18.64
N GLU A 44 -30.53 -0.09 19.30
CA GLU A 44 -31.35 -0.92 20.19
C GLU A 44 -31.49 -0.35 21.61
N ALA A 45 -30.57 0.54 22.01
CA ALA A 45 -30.61 1.16 23.33
C ALA A 45 -31.88 2.02 23.53
N PRO A 46 -32.43 2.10 24.76
CA PRO A 46 -33.55 2.98 25.06
C PRO A 46 -33.10 4.45 25.01
N VAL A 47 -33.27 5.09 23.85
CA VAL A 47 -32.92 6.50 23.65
C VAL A 47 -34.12 7.40 23.93
N HIS A 48 -33.93 8.40 24.78
CA HIS A 48 -34.95 9.42 25.03
C HIS A 48 -35.35 10.12 23.72
N ARG A 49 -36.66 10.33 23.49
CA ARG A 49 -37.22 10.89 22.22
C ARG A 49 -36.51 12.15 21.73
N ARG A 50 -36.05 13.01 22.65
CA ARG A 50 -35.28 14.24 22.38
C ARG A 50 -33.95 14.01 21.64
N TYR A 51 -33.38 12.81 21.70
CA TYR A 51 -32.11 12.45 21.07
C TYR A 51 -32.26 11.52 19.86
N ALA A 52 -33.47 11.03 19.58
CA ALA A 52 -33.71 10.09 18.48
C ALA A 52 -33.23 10.63 17.12
N GLY A 53 -33.40 11.93 16.85
CA GLY A 53 -32.89 12.56 15.63
C GLY A 53 -31.36 12.55 15.52
N ARG A 54 -30.65 12.79 16.63
CA ARG A 54 -29.18 12.77 16.68
C ARG A 54 -28.63 11.37 16.50
N VAL A 55 -29.25 10.37 17.12
CA VAL A 55 -28.85 8.96 16.96
C VAL A 55 -29.05 8.50 15.52
N ARG A 56 -30.14 8.90 14.86
CA ARG A 56 -30.34 8.62 13.42
C ARG A 56 -29.28 9.30 12.55
N ALA A 57 -28.93 10.56 12.84
CA ALA A 57 -27.89 11.26 12.09
C ALA A 57 -26.52 10.57 12.26
N LEU A 58 -26.14 10.25 13.50
CA LEU A 58 -24.91 9.50 13.79
C LEU A 58 -24.87 8.14 13.07
N HIS A 59 -25.98 7.40 13.11
CA HIS A 59 -26.11 6.13 12.38
C HIS A 59 -25.85 6.32 10.87
N ARG A 60 -26.45 7.34 10.25
CA ARG A 60 -26.21 7.63 8.82
C ARG A 60 -24.75 7.99 8.55
N ASP A 61 -24.17 8.89 9.33
CA ASP A 61 -22.81 9.38 9.12
C ASP A 61 -21.79 8.26 9.27
N THR A 62 -21.93 7.42 10.29
CA THR A 62 -21.01 6.30 10.46
C THR A 62 -21.23 5.21 9.43
N SER A 63 -22.46 4.94 8.99
CA SER A 63 -22.69 4.02 7.86
C SER A 63 -21.95 4.50 6.60
N VAL A 64 -21.90 5.81 6.34
CA VAL A 64 -21.09 6.36 5.24
C VAL A 64 -19.60 6.10 5.44
N VAL A 65 -19.08 6.26 6.66
CA VAL A 65 -17.68 6.00 6.99
C VAL A 65 -17.34 4.52 6.86
N VAL A 66 -18.15 3.62 7.41
CA VAL A 66 -17.98 2.16 7.32
C VAL A 66 -17.93 1.72 5.86
N GLU A 67 -18.84 2.22 5.04
CA GLU A 67 -18.87 1.93 3.61
C GLU A 67 -17.62 2.42 2.89
N ALA A 68 -17.04 3.56 3.30
CA ALA A 68 -15.76 4.01 2.77
C ALA A 68 -14.59 3.11 3.22
N LEU A 69 -14.57 2.68 4.49
CA LEU A 69 -13.56 1.74 4.99
C LEU A 69 -13.60 0.41 4.22
N ARG A 70 -14.80 -0.10 3.93
CA ARG A 70 -15.03 -1.31 3.12
C ARG A 70 -14.55 -1.17 1.68
N ARG A 71 -14.69 0.02 1.07
CA ARG A 71 -14.20 0.29 -0.29
C ARG A 71 -12.69 0.49 -0.35
N VAL A 72 -12.09 1.13 0.65
CA VAL A 72 -10.64 1.40 0.69
C VAL A 72 -9.83 0.15 0.97
N ALA A 73 -10.31 -0.76 1.83
CA ALA A 73 -9.53 -1.93 2.22
C ALA A 73 -9.13 -2.84 1.03
N PRO A 74 -9.99 -3.14 0.04
CA PRO A 74 -9.60 -3.83 -1.20
C PRO A 74 -8.48 -3.12 -1.95
N TYR A 75 -8.55 -1.80 -2.16
CA TYR A 75 -7.52 -1.05 -2.87
C TYR A 75 -6.14 -1.16 -2.21
N LEU A 76 -6.09 -1.18 -0.88
CA LEU A 76 -4.86 -1.39 -0.13
C LEU A 76 -4.31 -2.82 -0.29
N VAL A 77 -5.19 -3.83 -0.33
CA VAL A 77 -4.80 -5.22 -0.60
C VAL A 77 -4.26 -5.36 -2.01
N ASP A 78 -4.95 -4.82 -3.01
CA ASP A 78 -4.52 -4.90 -4.41
C ASP A 78 -3.16 -4.22 -4.60
N HIS A 79 -2.98 -3.01 -4.04
CA HIS A 79 -1.70 -2.31 -4.08
C HIS A 79 -0.59 -3.05 -3.33
N SER A 80 -0.92 -3.72 -2.22
CA SER A 80 0.05 -4.55 -1.50
C SER A 80 0.53 -5.74 -2.34
N GLY A 81 -0.36 -6.36 -3.11
CA GLY A 81 -0.02 -7.45 -4.04
C GLY A 81 0.89 -6.97 -5.16
N GLU A 82 0.53 -5.88 -5.81
CA GLU A 82 1.33 -5.27 -6.89
C GLU A 82 2.74 -4.88 -6.40
N LEU A 83 2.83 -4.35 -5.19
CA LEU A 83 4.11 -4.01 -4.57
C LEU A 83 4.94 -5.27 -4.24
N ALA A 84 4.31 -6.33 -3.75
CA ALA A 84 4.99 -7.61 -3.48
C ALA A 84 5.53 -8.23 -4.78
N ASP A 85 4.74 -8.19 -5.85
CA ASP A 85 5.14 -8.67 -7.17
C ASP A 85 6.32 -7.86 -7.74
N ALA A 86 6.27 -6.53 -7.62
CA ALA A 86 7.34 -5.65 -8.03
C ALA A 86 8.64 -5.87 -7.24
N ILE A 87 8.55 -6.09 -5.92
CA ILE A 87 9.70 -6.47 -5.08
C ILE A 87 10.28 -7.82 -5.56
N GLY A 88 9.42 -8.79 -5.87
CA GLY A 88 9.84 -10.08 -6.41
C GLY A 88 10.55 -9.95 -7.77
N LEU A 89 10.03 -9.11 -8.66
CA LEU A 89 10.65 -8.80 -9.96
C LEU A 89 11.99 -8.09 -9.78
N ALA A 90 12.05 -7.07 -8.92
CA ALA A 90 13.28 -6.33 -8.64
C ALA A 90 14.37 -7.24 -8.05
N ARG A 91 14.00 -8.19 -7.18
CA ARG A 91 14.94 -9.19 -6.65
C ARG A 91 15.50 -10.09 -7.75
N ARG A 92 14.64 -10.65 -8.60
CA ARG A 92 15.08 -11.45 -9.77
C ARG A 92 15.98 -10.64 -10.71
N LEU A 93 15.66 -9.36 -10.92
CA LEU A 93 16.47 -8.45 -11.73
C LEU A 93 17.84 -8.20 -11.10
N SER A 94 17.90 -8.03 -9.77
CA SER A 94 19.14 -7.88 -9.01
C SER A 94 20.00 -9.15 -9.11
N ASP A 95 19.42 -10.33 -8.90
CA ASP A 95 20.12 -11.61 -9.05
C ASP A 95 20.66 -11.77 -10.47
N ARG A 96 19.88 -11.38 -11.49
CA ARG A 96 20.31 -11.40 -12.88
C ARG A 96 21.45 -10.42 -13.16
N ALA A 97 21.36 -9.19 -12.66
CA ALA A 97 22.43 -8.19 -12.79
C ALA A 97 23.73 -8.72 -12.18
N GLN A 98 23.67 -9.28 -10.97
CA GLN A 98 24.82 -9.87 -10.29
C GLN A 98 25.44 -11.02 -11.10
N SER A 99 24.62 -11.89 -11.69
CA SER A 99 25.12 -12.98 -12.55
C SER A 99 25.88 -12.50 -13.80
N LEU A 100 25.66 -11.25 -14.20
CA LEU A 100 26.34 -10.60 -15.34
C LEU A 100 27.46 -9.66 -14.89
N GLY A 101 27.83 -9.68 -13.61
CA GLY A 101 28.84 -8.78 -13.06
C GLY A 101 28.39 -7.31 -13.03
N LEU A 102 27.08 -7.06 -13.01
CA LEU A 102 26.47 -5.74 -12.88
C LEU A 102 25.82 -5.60 -11.49
N GLN A 103 25.53 -4.37 -11.09
CA GLN A 103 24.85 -4.04 -9.84
C GLN A 103 23.71 -3.07 -10.09
N ILE A 104 22.69 -3.11 -9.23
CA ILE A 104 21.61 -2.13 -9.22
C ILE A 104 21.87 -1.17 -8.05
N ASP A 105 22.04 0.11 -8.36
CA ASP A 105 22.21 1.20 -7.39
C ASP A 105 21.04 2.17 -7.54
N GLY A 106 20.04 2.04 -6.65
CA GLY A 106 18.80 2.79 -6.73
C GLY A 106 18.07 2.58 -8.08
N PRO A 107 17.83 3.65 -8.86
CA PRO A 107 17.13 3.56 -10.15
C PRO A 107 18.04 3.18 -11.32
N THR A 108 19.30 2.79 -11.10
CA THR A 108 20.28 2.62 -12.17
C THR A 108 20.99 1.28 -12.10
N VAL A 109 21.13 0.62 -13.25
CA VAL A 109 22.00 -0.54 -13.44
C VAL A 109 23.40 -0.03 -13.82
N ALA A 110 24.40 -0.39 -13.04
CA ALA A 110 25.76 0.07 -13.23
C ALA A 110 26.75 -1.10 -13.18
N ALA A 111 27.90 -0.93 -13.83
CA ALA A 111 29.03 -1.79 -13.56
C ALA A 111 29.57 -1.54 -12.14
N PRO A 112 30.15 -2.56 -11.48
CA PRO A 112 30.85 -2.40 -10.22
C PRO A 112 31.99 -1.39 -10.36
N ARG A 113 32.15 -0.52 -9.35
CA ARG A 113 33.29 0.41 -9.29
C ARG A 113 34.54 -0.40 -8.94
N GLY A 114 35.47 -0.61 -9.89
CA GLY A 114 36.66 -1.45 -9.71
C GLY A 114 37.64 -1.41 -10.89
N VAL A 115 38.76 -2.14 -10.77
CA VAL A 115 39.87 -2.15 -11.74
C VAL A 115 39.38 -2.67 -13.10
N ARG A 116 39.38 -1.79 -14.11
CA ARG A 116 39.13 -2.14 -15.51
C ARG A 116 40.43 -2.66 -16.11
N GLY A 117 40.48 -3.95 -16.43
CA GLY A 117 41.53 -4.50 -17.30
C GLY A 117 41.31 -4.07 -18.75
N VAL A 118 42.26 -4.39 -19.63
CA VAL A 118 42.05 -4.29 -21.09
C VAL A 118 40.97 -5.31 -21.45
N ALA A 119 39.76 -4.82 -21.71
CA ALA A 119 38.63 -5.66 -22.11
C ALA A 119 38.65 -5.86 -23.63
N ASP A 120 38.26 -7.05 -24.07
CA ASP A 120 37.96 -7.34 -25.46
C ASP A 120 36.79 -6.45 -25.94
N PRO A 121 36.87 -5.77 -27.09
CA PRO A 121 35.78 -4.96 -27.64
C PRO A 121 34.45 -5.72 -27.72
N GLU A 122 34.45 -7.02 -28.01
CA GLU A 122 33.22 -7.83 -28.03
C GLU A 122 32.60 -7.95 -26.63
N ALA A 123 33.43 -8.13 -25.61
CA ALA A 123 32.98 -8.23 -24.21
C ALA A 123 32.42 -6.90 -23.69
N GLU A 124 32.97 -5.76 -24.11
CA GLU A 124 32.43 -4.44 -23.78
C GLU A 124 31.05 -4.21 -24.41
N GLN A 125 30.88 -4.63 -25.67
CA GLN A 125 29.62 -4.50 -26.38
C GLN A 125 28.53 -5.37 -25.75
N ASP A 126 28.83 -6.63 -25.44
CA ASP A 126 27.91 -7.54 -24.76
C ASP A 126 27.48 -7.01 -23.39
N GLN A 127 28.41 -6.43 -22.63
CA GLN A 127 28.11 -5.83 -21.33
C GLN A 127 27.23 -4.58 -21.46
N ALA A 128 27.48 -3.72 -22.45
CA ALA A 128 26.66 -2.55 -22.72
C ALA A 128 25.23 -2.93 -23.12
N GLU A 129 25.08 -3.97 -23.95
CA GLU A 129 23.76 -4.51 -24.30
C GLU A 129 23.02 -5.07 -23.09
N ALA A 130 23.70 -5.86 -22.25
CA ALA A 130 23.14 -6.41 -21.03
C ALA A 130 22.67 -5.32 -20.08
N LEU A 131 23.48 -4.28 -19.89
CA LEU A 131 23.14 -3.11 -19.08
C LEU A 131 21.89 -2.42 -19.63
N SER A 132 21.84 -2.12 -20.93
CA SER A 132 20.70 -1.47 -21.57
C SER A 132 19.40 -2.29 -21.46
N ARG A 133 19.49 -3.61 -21.61
CA ARG A 133 18.34 -4.52 -21.43
C ARG A 133 17.84 -4.51 -19.99
N LEU A 134 18.74 -4.64 -19.01
CA LEU A 134 18.37 -4.62 -17.59
C LEU A 134 17.81 -3.27 -17.15
N GLN A 135 18.40 -2.16 -17.62
CA GLN A 135 17.90 -0.82 -17.33
C GLN A 135 16.47 -0.63 -17.84
N ARG A 136 16.17 -1.06 -19.07
CA ARG A 136 14.78 -0.99 -19.60
C ARG A 136 13.78 -1.77 -18.76
N VAL A 137 14.18 -2.93 -18.24
CA VAL A 137 13.31 -3.72 -17.35
C VAL A 137 13.13 -3.01 -16.00
N LEU A 138 14.20 -2.43 -15.43
CA LEU A 138 14.11 -1.63 -14.22
C LEU A 138 13.19 -0.43 -14.39
N ASP A 139 13.35 0.30 -15.49
CA ASP A 139 12.52 1.48 -15.82
C ASP A 139 11.05 1.09 -15.92
N ALA A 140 10.73 -0.04 -16.58
CA ALA A 140 9.36 -0.54 -16.67
C ALA A 140 8.76 -0.83 -15.29
N ILE A 141 9.50 -1.53 -14.42
CA ILE A 141 9.05 -1.80 -13.03
C ILE A 141 8.79 -0.50 -12.28
N LEU A 142 9.67 0.49 -12.40
CA LEU A 142 9.52 1.79 -11.72
C LEU A 142 8.32 2.58 -12.24
N ILE A 143 8.06 2.55 -13.55
CA ILE A 143 6.90 3.19 -14.19
C ILE A 143 5.60 2.53 -13.71
N ASP A 144 5.55 1.20 -13.68
CA ASP A 144 4.38 0.45 -13.23
C ASP A 144 4.07 0.75 -11.76
N LEU A 145 5.10 0.79 -10.90
CA LEU A 145 4.96 1.17 -9.49
C LEU A 145 4.46 2.60 -9.31
N ASP A 146 4.99 3.56 -10.06
CA ASP A 146 4.52 4.95 -9.97
C ASP A 146 3.07 5.08 -10.45
N THR A 147 2.70 4.37 -11.52
CA THR A 147 1.34 4.30 -12.05
C THR A 147 0.36 3.74 -11.01
N SER A 148 0.71 2.62 -10.40
CA SER A 148 -0.07 1.99 -9.34
C SER A 148 -0.24 2.93 -8.13
N ARG A 149 0.85 3.58 -7.70
CA ARG A 149 0.82 4.56 -6.58
C ARG A 149 -0.08 5.76 -6.88
N ARG A 150 -0.03 6.31 -8.10
CA ARG A 150 -0.91 7.40 -8.52
C ARG A 150 -2.38 6.98 -8.51
N ARG A 151 -2.67 5.78 -9.01
CA ARG A 151 -4.02 5.21 -9.00
C ARG A 151 -4.54 5.05 -7.56
N LEU A 152 -3.75 4.46 -6.66
CA LEU A 152 -4.15 4.32 -5.25
C LEU A 152 -4.46 5.69 -4.61
N ARG A 153 -3.60 6.70 -4.83
CA ARG A 153 -3.84 8.06 -4.32
C ARG A 153 -5.16 8.63 -4.84
N ALA A 154 -5.42 8.50 -6.14
CA ALA A 154 -6.66 8.99 -6.74
C ALA A 154 -7.91 8.32 -6.15
N GLU A 155 -7.87 7.00 -5.92
CA GLU A 155 -8.97 6.26 -5.28
C GLU A 155 -9.19 6.73 -3.82
N LEU A 156 -8.11 6.91 -3.06
CA LEU A 156 -8.19 7.39 -1.67
C LEU A 156 -8.74 8.82 -1.59
N ASP A 157 -8.30 9.71 -2.48
CA ASP A 157 -8.78 11.09 -2.54
C ASP A 157 -10.26 11.15 -2.96
N SER A 158 -10.67 10.30 -3.91
CA SER A 158 -12.06 10.14 -4.33
C SER A 158 -12.97 9.69 -3.18
N GLU A 159 -12.57 8.65 -2.44
CA GLU A 159 -13.34 8.17 -1.29
C GLU A 159 -13.37 9.19 -0.14
N ARG A 160 -12.26 9.88 0.12
CA ARG A 160 -12.22 10.98 1.09
C ARG A 160 -13.22 12.08 0.74
N ALA A 161 -13.25 12.51 -0.53
CA ALA A 161 -14.17 13.52 -1.02
C ALA A 161 -15.65 13.08 -0.88
N ARG A 162 -15.94 11.80 -1.18
CA ARG A 162 -17.29 11.21 -1.02
C ARG A 162 -17.77 11.20 0.43
N VAL A 163 -16.89 10.86 1.37
CA VAL A 163 -17.23 10.91 2.81
C VAL A 163 -17.51 12.35 3.23
N HIS A 164 -16.65 13.29 2.84
CA HIS A 164 -16.81 14.71 3.22
C HIS A 164 -18.09 15.33 2.65
N SER A 165 -18.46 15.01 1.42
CA SER A 165 -19.69 15.54 0.80
C SER A 165 -20.94 14.98 1.47
N ARG A 166 -20.98 13.68 1.75
CA ARG A 166 -22.14 13.01 2.37
C ARG A 166 -22.38 13.44 3.81
N VAL A 167 -21.33 13.53 4.61
CA VAL A 167 -21.43 13.99 6.02
C VAL A 167 -21.88 15.46 6.11
N ARG A 168 -21.50 16.31 5.14
CA ARG A 168 -21.95 17.72 5.11
C ARG A 168 -23.38 17.91 4.62
N SER A 169 -23.95 16.93 3.91
CA SER A 169 -25.30 17.01 3.34
C SER A 169 -26.40 16.40 4.23
N GLY A 170 -26.02 15.70 5.31
CA GLY A 170 -26.92 14.91 6.18
C GLY A 170 -27.34 15.62 7.46
#